data_AF-A0A938ENH8-F1
#
_entry.id   AF-A0A938ENH8-F1
#
_cell.length_a   1.000
_cell.length_b   1.000
_cell.length_c   1.000
_cell.angle_alpha   90.00
_cell.angle_beta   90.00
_cell.angle_gamma   90.00
#
_symmetry.space_group_name_H-M   'P 1'
#
loop_
_entity.id
_entity.type
_entity.pdbx_description
1 polymer ?
#
loop_
_entity_poly.entity_id
_entity_poly.type
_entity_poly.pdbx_seq_one_letter_code
_entity_poly.pdbx_strand_id
1 'polypeptide(L)'
;MAFWTRTRRGLGLAVSVVIAATAITCATAGPAGARPDDRIAVWQGAMAGPQGTAPNATIRQLLMVSTDASSIRVRFSNHFGATALTIREAWAGLPVASSTARLVGDSNVRLTFDGRGTVTIPAGKQEWSDPIRMRVTAGDQVALSIYAPRAPITSKNFFAYAYAAPGMYISAPGNHAREESGRSFPALTVDDTDYPLQNVGYHPGQVWWTDVLTGRSNSRGTVVVIGDSVSDGWMAYGPPGQRWTDVLATRLNSLPAGKRLSVTNAAISGNTVSNQQNPYEKDSACCGQPAVIRLWRDALSIPGVRAIILLEGTNDIGGGPFAPP
;
A
#
# COMPACT_ATOMS: atom_id res chain seq x y z
N MET A 1 -36.66 -72.90 -26.68
CA MET A 1 -37.63 -71.78 -26.65
C MET A 1 -36.88 -70.55 -27.19
N ALA A 2 -36.90 -70.24 -28.49
CA ALA A 2 -37.96 -69.50 -29.23
C ALA A 2 -38.25 -68.15 -28.51
N PHE A 3 -38.03 -66.96 -29.08
CA PHE A 3 -38.49 -66.47 -30.38
C PHE A 3 -37.63 -65.31 -30.94
N TRP A 4 -37.59 -65.21 -32.27
CA TRP A 4 -37.21 -64.04 -33.08
C TRP A 4 -38.32 -62.98 -33.12
N THR A 5 -37.98 -61.70 -33.34
CA THR A 5 -38.65 -60.75 -34.30
C THR A 5 -37.97 -59.37 -34.27
N ARG A 6 -37.30 -58.98 -35.38
CA ARG A 6 -37.70 -57.97 -36.41
C ARG A 6 -37.70 -56.48 -35.99
N THR A 7 -36.64 -55.80 -36.44
CA THR A 7 -36.56 -54.49 -37.13
C THR A 7 -37.73 -53.49 -37.03
N ARG A 8 -37.40 -52.23 -36.72
CA ARG A 8 -37.90 -51.03 -37.42
C ARG A 8 -36.89 -49.88 -37.33
N ARG A 9 -36.41 -49.43 -38.49
CA ARG A 9 -35.70 -48.15 -38.68
C ARG A 9 -36.72 -47.02 -38.54
N GLY A 10 -36.50 -46.10 -37.61
CA GLY A 10 -37.20 -44.82 -37.53
C GLY A 10 -36.23 -43.69 -37.77
N LEU A 11 -36.40 -42.95 -38.87
CA LEU A 11 -35.80 -41.64 -39.07
C LEU A 11 -36.39 -40.68 -38.02
N GLY A 12 -35.59 -40.26 -37.05
CA GLY A 12 -35.89 -39.11 -36.20
C GLY A 12 -35.16 -37.88 -36.74
N LEU A 13 -35.90 -36.92 -37.28
CA LEU A 13 -35.38 -35.58 -37.60
C LEU A 13 -34.79 -34.96 -36.33
N ALA A 14 -33.50 -34.64 -36.35
CA ALA A 14 -32.89 -33.78 -35.34
C ALA A 14 -33.35 -32.34 -35.58
N VAL A 15 -34.27 -31.85 -34.75
CA VAL A 15 -34.59 -30.42 -34.67
C VAL A 15 -33.55 -29.79 -33.75
N SER A 16 -32.50 -29.23 -34.35
CA SER A 16 -31.53 -28.39 -33.63
C SER A 16 -32.19 -27.07 -33.27
N VAL A 17 -32.63 -26.93 -32.02
CA VAL A 17 -33.05 -25.63 -31.46
C VAL A 17 -31.79 -24.82 -31.20
N VAL A 18 -31.51 -23.86 -32.07
CA VAL A 18 -30.48 -22.83 -31.84
C VAL A 18 -31.06 -21.81 -30.86
N ILE A 19 -30.74 -21.93 -29.57
CA ILE A 19 -30.98 -20.87 -28.60
C ILE A 19 -29.87 -19.83 -28.82
N ALA A 20 -30.16 -18.79 -29.58
CA ALA A 20 -29.30 -17.62 -29.67
C ALA A 20 -29.38 -16.85 -28.34
N ALA A 21 -28.46 -17.14 -27.41
CA ALA A 21 -28.27 -16.34 -26.21
C ALA A 21 -27.72 -14.97 -26.61
N THR A 22 -28.60 -13.97 -26.76
CA THR A 22 -28.19 -12.58 -26.93
C THR A 22 -27.70 -12.09 -25.57
N ALA A 23 -26.38 -12.10 -25.35
CA ALA A 23 -25.78 -11.42 -24.22
C ALA A 23 -25.98 -9.91 -24.43
N ILE A 24 -26.97 -9.33 -23.76
CA ILE A 24 -27.10 -7.88 -23.63
C ILE A 24 -26.00 -7.43 -22.66
N THR A 25 -24.82 -7.12 -23.19
CA THR A 25 -23.80 -6.39 -22.45
C THR A 25 -24.25 -4.92 -22.35
N CYS A 26 -24.89 -4.57 -21.22
CA CYS A 26 -24.96 -3.18 -20.80
C CYS A 26 -23.54 -2.72 -20.43
N ALA A 27 -22.76 -2.32 -21.43
CA ALA A 27 -21.57 -1.52 -21.21
C ALA A 27 -22.04 -0.12 -20.78
N THR A 28 -22.05 0.15 -19.47
CA THR A 28 -22.15 1.52 -18.98
C THR A 28 -20.89 2.25 -19.42
N ALA A 29 -20.99 3.03 -20.49
CA ALA A 29 -19.95 3.95 -20.90
C ALA A 29 -19.70 4.90 -19.72
N GLY A 30 -18.53 4.76 -19.08
CA GLY A 30 -18.03 5.77 -18.14
C GLY A 30 -17.91 7.12 -18.85
N PRO A 31 -17.95 8.25 -18.11
CA PRO A 31 -17.95 9.58 -18.70
C PRO A 31 -16.76 9.75 -19.65
N ALA A 32 -17.08 9.93 -20.93
CA ALA A 32 -16.11 10.26 -21.96
C ALA A 32 -15.50 11.64 -21.64
N GLY A 33 -14.22 11.67 -21.27
CA GLY A 33 -13.49 12.92 -21.05
C GLY A 33 -12.48 12.92 -19.89
N ALA A 34 -12.43 11.90 -19.04
CA ALA A 34 -11.33 11.80 -18.08
C ALA A 34 -10.02 11.55 -18.86
N ARG A 35 -9.14 12.56 -18.95
CA ARG A 35 -7.74 12.30 -19.28
C ARG A 35 -7.26 11.17 -18.36
N PRO A 36 -6.52 10.17 -18.87
CA PRO A 36 -5.87 9.20 -18.00
C PRO A 36 -5.18 9.97 -16.88
N ASP A 37 -5.41 9.59 -15.64
CA ASP A 37 -4.73 10.22 -14.51
C ASP A 37 -3.23 10.06 -14.76
N ASP A 38 -2.57 11.16 -15.13
CA ASP A 38 -1.15 11.23 -15.49
C ASP A 38 -0.26 11.21 -14.25
N ARG A 39 -0.86 10.94 -13.09
CA ARG A 39 -0.16 10.67 -11.85
C ARG A 39 0.54 9.34 -11.90
N ILE A 40 1.70 9.31 -11.28
CA ILE A 40 2.48 8.09 -11.03
C ILE A 40 2.56 7.89 -9.52
N ALA A 41 2.74 6.65 -9.08
CA ALA A 41 3.03 6.40 -7.67
C ALA A 41 4.45 6.89 -7.33
N VAL A 42 4.55 7.72 -6.29
CA VAL A 42 5.78 8.34 -5.78
C VAL A 42 6.21 7.78 -4.43
N TRP A 43 5.34 6.99 -3.79
CA TRP A 43 5.64 6.15 -2.65
C TRP A 43 4.59 5.04 -2.57
N GLN A 44 4.96 3.89 -2.03
CA GLN A 44 4.06 2.79 -1.70
C GLN A 44 4.60 2.06 -0.48
N GLY A 45 3.69 1.47 0.29
CA GLY A 45 3.99 0.45 1.28
C GLY A 45 3.05 -0.73 1.09
N ALA A 46 3.55 -1.96 1.23
CA ALA A 46 2.70 -3.13 1.15
C ALA A 46 1.89 -3.33 2.43
N MET A 47 0.80 -4.07 2.34
CA MET A 47 -0.09 -4.31 3.49
C MET A 47 0.01 -5.77 3.90
N ALA A 48 0.41 -6.01 5.16
CA ALA A 48 0.33 -7.31 5.82
C ALA A 48 -0.77 -7.30 6.91
N GLY A 49 -1.99 -7.68 6.52
CA GLY A 49 -3.09 -8.11 7.42
C GLY A 49 -3.63 -7.12 8.48
N PRO A 50 -4.72 -7.51 9.20
CA PRO A 50 -5.28 -6.76 10.33
C PRO A 50 -4.42 -6.83 11.59
N GLN A 51 -4.34 -5.72 12.32
CA GLN A 51 -3.46 -5.51 13.47
C GLN A 51 -4.16 -4.67 14.55
N GLY A 52 -5.13 -5.24 15.25
CA GLY A 52 -5.80 -4.58 16.38
C GLY A 52 -6.59 -3.32 15.98
N THR A 53 -6.59 -2.32 16.86
CA THR A 53 -7.48 -1.16 16.77
C THR A 53 -6.75 0.11 17.18
N ALA A 54 -6.93 1.18 16.41
CA ALA A 54 -6.23 2.43 16.65
C ALA A 54 -6.65 3.10 17.97
N PRO A 55 -5.67 3.64 18.72
CA PRO A 55 -5.94 4.37 19.95
C PRO A 55 -6.66 5.69 19.67
N ASN A 56 -7.10 6.37 20.74
CA ASN A 56 -7.51 7.77 20.63
C ASN A 56 -6.29 8.70 20.52
N ALA A 57 -5.55 8.61 19.40
CA ALA A 57 -4.38 9.43 19.12
C ALA A 57 -4.28 9.69 17.61
N THR A 58 -3.43 10.65 17.25
CA THR A 58 -3.06 10.94 15.87
C THR A 58 -1.81 10.17 15.49
N ILE A 59 -1.86 9.56 14.30
CA ILE A 59 -0.76 8.80 13.72
C ILE A 59 -0.11 9.66 12.64
N ARG A 60 1.15 10.07 12.82
CA ARG A 60 1.91 10.87 11.85
C ARG A 60 2.98 10.02 11.19
N GLN A 61 2.79 9.67 9.93
CA GLN A 61 3.64 8.76 9.17
C GLN A 61 4.57 9.55 8.26
N LEU A 62 5.84 9.19 8.19
CA LEU A 62 6.85 9.85 7.36
C LEU A 62 7.11 9.01 6.10
N LEU A 63 6.59 9.46 4.96
CA LEU A 63 6.61 8.74 3.69
C LEU A 63 7.66 9.37 2.77
N MET A 64 8.77 8.67 2.51
CA MET A 64 9.84 9.20 1.66
C MET A 64 9.52 9.01 0.18
N VAL A 65 9.39 10.10 -0.58
CA VAL A 65 9.05 10.02 -2.00
C VAL A 65 10.26 9.66 -2.85
N SER A 66 10.06 8.79 -3.83
CA SER A 66 11.11 8.32 -4.72
C SER A 66 11.35 9.20 -5.93
N THR A 67 10.56 10.25 -6.16
CA THR A 67 10.75 11.18 -7.28
C THR A 67 10.06 12.53 -7.01
N ASP A 68 10.37 13.54 -7.82
CA ASP A 68 9.72 14.85 -7.73
C ASP A 68 8.22 14.80 -8.06
N ALA A 69 7.43 15.58 -7.35
CA ALA A 69 6.02 15.77 -7.65
C ALA A 69 5.54 17.19 -7.31
N SER A 70 4.58 17.70 -8.08
CA SER A 70 4.01 19.05 -7.91
C SER A 70 2.68 19.08 -7.15
N SER A 71 2.04 17.93 -7.04
CA SER A 71 0.81 17.72 -6.29
C SER A 71 0.73 16.26 -5.90
N ILE A 72 0.08 15.95 -4.78
CA ILE A 72 -0.05 14.58 -4.28
C ILE A 72 -1.50 14.16 -4.07
N ARG A 73 -1.77 12.85 -4.14
CA ARG A 73 -2.99 12.19 -3.67
C ARG A 73 -2.61 10.97 -2.85
N VAL A 74 -3.37 10.71 -1.78
CA VAL A 74 -3.14 9.59 -0.87
C VAL A 74 -4.23 8.55 -1.09
N ARG A 75 -3.85 7.27 -1.23
CA ARG A 75 -4.77 6.14 -1.16
C ARG A 75 -4.75 5.55 0.22
N PHE A 76 -5.90 5.57 0.88
CA PHE A 76 -6.13 4.86 2.12
C PHE A 76 -6.81 3.53 1.83
N SER A 77 -6.47 2.49 2.57
CA SER A 77 -6.93 1.13 2.33
C SER A 77 -7.46 0.48 3.59
N ASN A 78 -8.61 -0.17 3.44
CA ASN A 78 -9.25 -1.06 4.41
C ASN A 78 -9.33 -2.50 3.85
N HIS A 79 -8.36 -2.88 3.01
CA HIS A 79 -8.39 -4.11 2.22
C HIS A 79 -8.56 -5.38 3.05
N PHE A 80 -7.89 -5.47 4.20
CA PHE A 80 -7.99 -6.61 5.10
C PHE A 80 -9.05 -6.42 6.21
N GLY A 81 -9.73 -5.28 6.26
CA GLY A 81 -10.69 -4.98 7.31
C GLY A 81 -11.98 -5.76 7.18
N ALA A 82 -12.47 -6.29 8.30
CA ALA A 82 -13.79 -6.91 8.41
C ALA A 82 -14.92 -5.89 8.68
N THR A 83 -14.56 -4.69 9.13
CA THR A 83 -15.49 -3.59 9.44
C THR A 83 -15.06 -2.31 8.72
N ALA A 84 -15.93 -1.31 8.68
CA ALA A 84 -15.62 -0.04 8.03
C ALA A 84 -14.55 0.75 8.80
N LEU A 85 -13.56 1.29 8.07
CA LEU A 85 -12.54 2.21 8.55
C LEU A 85 -13.06 3.64 8.43
N THR A 86 -13.14 4.40 9.52
CA THR A 86 -13.49 5.83 9.45
C THR A 86 -12.30 6.70 9.82
N ILE A 87 -11.80 7.45 8.84
CA ILE A 87 -10.79 8.49 9.03
C ILE A 87 -11.53 9.78 9.31
N ARG A 88 -11.43 10.27 10.56
CA ARG A 88 -12.11 11.49 10.99
C ARG A 88 -11.44 12.74 10.43
N GLU A 89 -10.12 12.72 10.38
CA GLU A 89 -9.32 13.82 9.88
C GLU A 89 -7.96 13.32 9.39
N ALA A 90 -7.49 13.86 8.26
CA ALA A 90 -6.18 13.59 7.73
C ALA A 90 -5.52 14.86 7.17
N TRP A 91 -4.21 14.96 7.31
CA TRP A 91 -3.39 16.09 6.86
C TRP A 91 -2.07 15.60 6.29
N ALA A 92 -1.54 16.30 5.29
CA ALA A 92 -0.20 16.07 4.78
C ALA A 92 0.62 17.34 4.92
N GLY A 93 1.84 17.25 5.44
CA GLY A 93 2.78 18.35 5.53
C GLY A 93 4.22 17.93 5.26
N LEU A 94 5.14 18.90 5.29
CA LEU A 94 6.56 18.67 5.08
C LEU A 94 7.28 18.71 6.43
N PRO A 95 8.00 17.64 6.85
CA PRO A 95 8.77 17.67 8.07
C PRO A 95 9.98 18.59 7.93
N VAL A 96 10.44 19.21 9.03
CA VAL A 96 11.61 20.12 9.00
C VAL A 96 12.95 19.40 8.81
N ALA A 97 12.97 18.09 9.04
CA ALA A 97 14.10 17.20 8.85
C ALA A 97 13.59 15.76 8.72
N SER A 98 14.47 14.81 8.43
CA SER A 98 14.13 13.39 8.55
C SER A 98 13.89 12.99 10.01
N SER A 99 12.99 12.04 10.24
CA SER A 99 12.75 11.46 11.57
C SER A 99 12.42 12.51 12.65
N THR A 100 11.61 13.50 12.29
CA THR A 100 10.99 14.44 13.23
C THR A 100 9.49 14.56 12.98
N ALA A 101 8.73 14.75 14.06
CA ALA A 101 7.30 15.03 13.96
C ALA A 101 7.00 16.50 13.64
N ARG A 102 7.97 17.41 13.77
CA ARG A 102 7.78 18.84 13.51
C ARG A 102 7.72 19.12 12.01
N LEU A 103 6.75 19.94 11.61
CA LEU A 103 6.52 20.33 10.22
C LEU A 103 7.06 21.75 9.94
N VAL A 104 7.39 21.99 8.68
CA VAL A 104 7.63 23.34 8.14
C VAL A 104 6.34 24.15 8.31
N GLY A 105 6.46 25.39 8.78
CA GLY A 105 5.30 26.26 9.00
C GLY A 105 4.49 26.46 7.72
N ASP A 106 3.17 26.40 7.85
CA ASP A 106 2.19 26.53 6.75
C ASP A 106 2.29 25.45 5.66
N SER A 107 3.07 24.38 5.90
CA SER A 107 3.17 23.25 4.95
C SER A 107 2.05 22.23 5.13
N ASN A 108 1.35 22.24 6.26
CA ASN A 108 0.37 21.21 6.59
C ASN A 108 -0.98 21.50 5.93
N VAL A 109 -1.39 20.64 5.00
CA VAL A 109 -2.61 20.79 4.19
C VAL A 109 -3.60 19.68 4.56
N ARG A 110 -4.85 20.06 4.84
CA ARG A 110 -5.92 19.12 5.13
C ARG A 110 -6.24 18.28 3.90
N LEU A 111 -6.32 16.97 4.08
CA LEU A 111 -6.83 16.06 3.05
C LEU A 111 -8.35 16.03 3.09
N THR A 112 -8.94 15.96 1.90
CA THR A 112 -10.38 15.89 1.70
C THR A 112 -10.75 14.74 0.77
N PHE A 113 -12.02 14.35 0.76
CA PHE A 113 -12.59 13.24 0.00
C PHE A 113 -13.92 13.71 -0.60
N ASP A 114 -13.93 14.03 -1.88
CA ASP A 114 -15.03 14.75 -2.54
C ASP A 114 -15.42 16.03 -1.77
N GLY A 115 -14.41 16.78 -1.33
CA GLY A 115 -14.53 18.01 -0.54
C GLY A 115 -14.83 17.80 0.96
N ARG A 116 -15.05 16.56 1.41
CA ARG A 116 -15.34 16.25 2.82
C ARG A 116 -14.06 16.00 3.61
N GLY A 117 -13.99 16.49 4.84
CA GLY A 117 -12.82 16.29 5.72
C GLY A 117 -12.78 14.95 6.46
N THR A 118 -13.79 14.10 6.26
CA THR A 118 -13.96 12.79 6.90
C THR A 118 -14.37 11.79 5.83
N VAL A 119 -13.90 10.55 5.95
CA VAL A 119 -14.24 9.46 5.03
C VAL A 119 -14.47 8.16 5.78
N THR A 120 -15.42 7.37 5.30
CA THR A 120 -15.65 5.99 5.76
C THR A 120 -15.40 5.04 4.60
N ILE A 121 -14.41 4.16 4.77
CA ILE A 121 -13.96 3.19 3.79
C ILE A 121 -14.56 1.83 4.18
N PRO A 122 -15.45 1.24 3.36
CA PRO A 122 -16.03 -0.07 3.67
C PRO A 122 -14.98 -1.18 3.79
N ALA A 123 -15.36 -2.29 4.41
CA ALA A 123 -14.55 -3.51 4.48
C ALA A 123 -14.08 -3.94 3.07
N GLY A 124 -12.78 -4.24 2.93
CA GLY A 124 -12.20 -4.67 1.66
C GLY A 124 -12.04 -3.58 0.59
N LYS A 125 -12.29 -2.31 0.92
CA LYS A 125 -12.23 -1.19 -0.02
C LYS A 125 -11.04 -0.27 0.23
N GLN A 126 -10.83 0.65 -0.69
CA GLN A 126 -9.81 1.69 -0.68
C GLN A 126 -10.43 3.00 -1.17
N GLU A 127 -9.88 4.13 -0.76
CA GLU A 127 -10.37 5.46 -1.12
C GLU A 127 -9.21 6.42 -1.38
N TRP A 128 -9.36 7.28 -2.38
CA TRP A 128 -8.38 8.30 -2.71
C TRP A 128 -8.78 9.64 -2.10
N SER A 129 -7.81 10.37 -1.55
CA SER A 129 -8.01 11.79 -1.26
C SER A 129 -8.21 12.60 -2.54
N ASP A 130 -8.81 13.76 -2.39
CA ASP A 130 -8.70 14.86 -3.36
C ASP A 130 -7.22 15.26 -3.53
N PRO A 131 -6.82 15.77 -4.70
CA PRO A 131 -5.45 16.21 -4.93
C PRO A 131 -5.13 17.50 -4.17
N ILE A 132 -3.97 17.51 -3.51
CA ILE A 132 -3.44 18.71 -2.86
C ILE A 132 -2.18 19.21 -3.58
N ARG A 133 -2.01 20.53 -3.62
CA ARG A 133 -0.77 21.13 -4.11
C ARG A 133 0.28 21.03 -3.02
N MET A 134 1.29 20.21 -3.27
CA MET A 134 2.45 20.03 -2.42
C MET A 134 3.61 19.67 -3.33
N ARG A 135 4.65 20.51 -3.34
CA ARG A 135 5.86 20.24 -4.11
C ARG A 135 6.81 19.43 -3.23
N VAL A 136 7.28 18.32 -3.77
CA VAL A 136 8.28 17.46 -3.17
C VAL A 136 9.31 17.09 -4.21
N THR A 137 10.53 16.87 -3.77
CA THR A 137 11.67 16.39 -4.56
C THR A 137 11.98 14.96 -4.15
N ALA A 138 12.64 14.20 -5.02
CA ALA A 138 13.12 12.87 -4.68
C ALA A 138 13.92 12.88 -3.36
N GLY A 139 13.57 11.99 -2.43
CA GLY A 139 14.17 11.91 -1.10
C GLY A 139 13.47 12.73 -0.02
N ASP A 140 12.58 13.66 -0.38
CA ASP A 140 11.77 14.38 0.61
C ASP A 140 10.83 13.40 1.33
N GLN A 141 10.51 13.70 2.59
CA GLN A 141 9.45 13.01 3.33
C GLN A 141 8.15 13.81 3.28
N VAL A 142 7.03 13.12 3.13
CA VAL A 142 5.68 13.66 3.35
C VAL A 142 5.18 13.13 4.69
N ALA A 143 4.88 14.03 5.62
CA ALA A 143 4.31 13.70 6.92
C ALA A 143 2.79 13.62 6.81
N LEU A 144 2.24 12.42 6.89
CA LEU A 144 0.81 12.13 6.81
C LEU A 144 0.23 11.90 8.21
N SER A 145 -0.54 12.86 8.70
CA SER A 145 -1.20 12.80 10.02
C SER A 145 -2.63 12.30 9.87
N ILE A 146 -2.99 11.23 10.57
CA ILE A 146 -4.30 10.57 10.47
C ILE A 146 -4.89 10.43 11.88
N TYR A 147 -6.12 10.90 12.06
CA TYR A 147 -6.90 10.69 13.27
C TYR A 147 -8.10 9.79 12.95
N ALA A 148 -8.03 8.53 13.41
CA ALA A 148 -9.03 7.49 13.16
C ALA A 148 -9.22 6.62 14.42
N PRO A 149 -9.69 7.20 15.54
CA PRO A 149 -9.80 6.47 16.79
C PRO A 149 -10.78 5.31 16.66
N ARG A 150 -10.40 4.15 17.22
CA ARG A 150 -11.16 2.89 17.16
C ARG A 150 -11.29 2.27 15.75
N ALA A 151 -10.57 2.80 14.76
CA ALA A 151 -10.54 2.18 13.45
C ALA A 151 -9.75 0.86 13.48
N PRO A 152 -10.16 -0.15 12.69
CA PRO A 152 -9.33 -1.34 12.48
C PRO A 152 -8.03 -0.92 11.80
N ILE A 153 -6.90 -1.40 12.28
CA ILE A 153 -5.61 -1.23 11.58
C ILE A 153 -5.49 -2.43 10.67
N THR A 154 -5.46 -2.21 9.36
CA THR A 154 -5.55 -3.28 8.35
C THR A 154 -4.30 -3.39 7.49
N SER A 155 -3.25 -2.66 7.85
CA SER A 155 -2.01 -2.61 7.12
C SER A 155 -0.86 -2.40 8.09
N LYS A 156 0.13 -3.28 8.00
CA LYS A 156 1.43 -3.10 8.60
C LYS A 156 2.48 -3.43 7.53
N ASN A 157 3.50 -2.59 7.41
CA ASN A 157 4.80 -3.02 6.91
C ASN A 157 5.51 -3.64 8.12
N PHE A 158 5.91 -4.91 8.03
CA PHE A 158 6.57 -5.58 9.15
C PHE A 158 8.01 -5.10 9.29
N PHE A 159 8.49 -5.18 10.52
CA PHE A 159 9.64 -4.48 11.06
C PHE A 159 10.85 -4.70 10.18
N ALA A 160 11.49 -3.64 9.70
CA ALA A 160 12.91 -3.72 9.62
C ALA A 160 13.45 -3.25 10.97
N TYR A 161 14.48 -3.90 11.51
CA TYR A 161 15.48 -3.26 12.37
C TYR A 161 16.20 -2.12 11.60
N ALA A 162 15.42 -1.26 10.95
CA ALA A 162 15.87 -0.16 10.13
C ALA A 162 15.56 1.11 10.91
N TYR A 163 16.63 1.68 11.45
CA TYR A 163 16.68 3.10 11.75
C TYR A 163 16.46 3.96 10.47
N ALA A 164 16.46 3.34 9.28
CA ALA A 164 16.39 3.96 7.95
C ALA A 164 15.06 3.79 7.17
N ALA A 165 13.99 3.23 7.76
CA ALA A 165 12.71 3.00 7.06
C ALA A 165 11.70 4.16 7.22
N PRO A 166 10.65 4.25 6.37
CA PRO A 166 9.43 4.97 6.73
C PRO A 166 8.98 4.56 8.13
N GLY A 167 8.50 5.51 8.91
CA GLY A 167 8.04 5.24 10.27
C GLY A 167 6.92 6.19 10.64
N MET A 168 6.43 6.06 11.85
CA MET A 168 5.33 6.90 12.31
C MET A 168 5.52 7.36 13.75
N TYR A 169 4.86 8.45 14.10
CA TYR A 169 4.66 8.87 15.48
C TYR A 169 3.22 8.60 15.91
N ILE A 170 3.06 8.13 17.14
CA ILE A 170 1.78 8.15 17.86
C ILE A 170 1.81 9.33 18.82
N SER A 171 0.83 10.23 18.68
CA SER A 171 0.72 11.40 19.54
C SER A 171 0.26 11.05 20.97
N ALA A 172 0.38 12.00 21.89
CA ALA A 172 -0.44 12.06 23.10
C ALA A 172 -1.94 11.94 22.74
N PRO A 173 -2.81 11.52 23.68
CA PRO A 173 -4.22 11.30 23.39
C PRO A 173 -4.90 12.51 22.72
N GLY A 174 -5.80 12.22 21.78
CA GLY A 174 -6.61 13.20 21.06
C GLY A 174 -6.22 13.42 19.60
N ASN A 175 -6.85 14.43 19.01
CA ASN A 175 -6.65 14.84 17.63
C ASN A 175 -5.63 15.97 17.53
N HIS A 176 -4.47 15.64 16.98
CA HIS A 176 -3.33 16.53 16.77
C HIS A 176 -2.96 16.56 15.27
N ALA A 177 -3.86 16.17 14.36
CA ALA A 177 -3.56 16.01 12.94
C ALA A 177 -3.13 17.31 12.26
N ARG A 178 -3.70 18.44 12.68
CA ARG A 178 -3.33 19.79 12.21
C ARG A 178 -2.01 20.31 12.78
N GLU A 179 -1.50 19.72 13.86
CA GLU A 179 -0.41 20.31 14.64
C GLU A 179 0.94 20.29 13.92
N GLU A 180 1.51 21.46 13.63
CA GLU A 180 2.83 21.55 12.97
C GLU A 180 3.99 21.48 13.96
N SER A 181 3.78 21.82 15.23
CA SER A 181 4.88 21.99 16.20
C SER A 181 5.56 20.67 16.60
N GLY A 182 4.84 19.55 16.48
CA GLY A 182 5.33 18.22 16.85
C GLY A 182 5.36 17.96 18.37
N ARG A 183 4.89 18.89 19.19
CA ARG A 183 4.96 18.82 20.66
C ARG A 183 4.14 17.69 21.25
N SER A 184 3.01 17.35 20.61
CA SER A 184 2.21 16.21 21.05
C SER A 184 2.74 14.86 20.54
N PHE A 185 3.89 14.81 19.85
CA PHE A 185 4.49 13.60 19.32
C PHE A 185 5.85 13.36 20.01
N PRO A 186 5.90 12.54 21.08
CA PRO A 186 7.15 12.26 21.77
C PRO A 186 8.20 11.65 20.83
N ALA A 187 9.46 12.02 20.98
CA ALA A 187 10.57 11.45 20.21
C ALA A 187 11.07 10.09 20.76
N LEU A 188 10.36 9.53 21.75
CA LEU A 188 10.70 8.23 22.32
C LEU A 188 10.55 7.15 21.26
N THR A 189 11.64 6.46 20.93
CA THR A 189 11.57 5.24 20.11
C THR A 189 10.84 4.15 20.89
N VAL A 190 9.81 3.56 20.27
CA VAL A 190 9.06 2.44 20.82
C VAL A 190 9.58 1.16 20.18
N ASP A 191 9.93 0.17 21.01
CA ASP A 191 10.51 -1.11 20.59
C ASP A 191 9.44 -2.09 20.07
N ASP A 192 9.87 -3.04 19.25
CA ASP A 192 9.09 -4.05 18.50
C ASP A 192 8.31 -5.02 19.42
N THR A 193 8.88 -5.35 20.59
CA THR A 193 8.24 -6.30 21.54
C THR A 193 7.08 -5.70 22.33
N ASP A 194 6.92 -4.38 22.28
CA ASP A 194 5.86 -3.65 22.97
C ASP A 194 4.59 -3.64 22.11
N TYR A 195 3.87 -4.77 22.17
CA TYR A 195 2.65 -5.02 21.41
C TYR A 195 1.36 -4.28 21.82
N PRO A 196 1.30 -3.33 22.78
CA PRO A 196 0.14 -2.46 22.84
C PRO A 196 0.35 -1.29 21.86
N LEU A 197 -0.55 -1.21 20.86
CA LEU A 197 -0.82 -0.07 19.95
C LEU A 197 -1.10 1.27 20.66
N GLN A 198 -0.87 1.34 21.97
CA GLN A 198 -1.19 2.40 22.91
C GLN A 198 0.07 3.19 23.31
N ASN A 199 1.27 2.69 22.99
CA ASN A 199 2.53 3.34 23.32
C ASN A 199 2.75 4.56 22.43
N VAL A 200 2.88 5.73 23.06
CA VAL A 200 3.17 7.01 22.39
C VAL A 200 4.65 7.12 22.04
N GLY A 201 4.97 7.74 20.92
CA GLY A 201 6.36 7.86 20.46
C GLY A 201 6.55 7.51 18.99
N TYR A 202 7.82 7.39 18.59
CA TYR A 202 8.24 6.99 17.25
C TYR A 202 8.28 5.47 17.11
N HIS A 203 7.51 4.94 16.15
CA HIS A 203 7.46 3.54 15.75
C HIS A 203 8.18 3.39 14.39
N PRO A 204 9.45 2.99 14.38
CA PRO A 204 10.21 2.80 13.14
C PRO A 204 9.62 1.66 12.30
N GLY A 205 9.65 1.79 10.97
CA GLY A 205 9.17 0.76 10.04
C GLY A 205 7.64 0.63 9.94
N GLN A 206 6.87 1.29 10.80
CA GLN A 206 5.42 1.15 10.85
C GLN A 206 4.69 2.24 10.06
N VAL A 207 3.71 1.80 9.26
CA VAL A 207 2.80 2.62 8.47
C VAL A 207 1.40 1.98 8.53
N TRP A 208 0.38 2.76 8.86
CA TRP A 208 -1.03 2.35 8.98
C TRP A 208 -1.92 3.07 7.95
N TRP A 209 -2.87 2.32 7.40
CA TRP A 209 -3.91 2.68 6.43
C TRP A 209 -3.44 3.21 5.08
N THR A 210 -2.21 3.71 4.98
CA THR A 210 -1.67 4.33 3.76
C THR A 210 -0.99 3.29 2.89
N ASP A 211 -1.49 3.13 1.67
CA ASP A 211 -0.99 2.14 0.71
C ASP A 211 -0.17 2.82 -0.39
N VAL A 212 -0.70 3.88 -1.03
CA VAL A 212 -0.03 4.56 -2.14
C VAL A 212 -0.09 6.08 -1.99
N LEU A 213 1.02 6.75 -2.29
CA LEU A 213 1.08 8.17 -2.60
C LEU A 213 1.31 8.34 -4.09
N THR A 214 0.48 9.12 -4.77
CA THR A 214 0.70 9.46 -6.19
C THR A 214 0.98 10.94 -6.37
N GLY A 215 1.70 11.28 -7.43
CA GLY A 215 1.99 12.66 -7.74
C GLY A 215 2.07 12.96 -9.23
N ARG A 216 1.88 14.24 -9.57
CA ARG A 216 2.17 14.78 -10.91
C ARG A 216 3.67 15.05 -11.00
N SER A 217 4.37 14.23 -11.78
CA SER A 217 5.83 14.18 -11.90
C SER A 217 6.27 14.30 -13.36
N ASN A 218 7.52 14.69 -13.58
CA ASN A 218 8.16 14.58 -14.90
C ASN A 218 8.75 13.18 -15.16
N SER A 219 8.76 12.30 -14.16
CA SER A 219 9.14 10.89 -14.33
C SER A 219 8.16 10.15 -15.25
N ARG A 220 8.67 9.20 -16.05
CA ARG A 220 7.90 8.53 -17.12
C ARG A 220 6.95 7.44 -16.64
N GLY A 221 6.97 7.15 -15.35
CA GLY A 221 6.22 6.08 -14.72
C GLY A 221 6.86 5.58 -13.44
N THR A 222 6.41 4.41 -13.00
CA THR A 222 6.77 3.76 -11.75
C THR A 222 7.37 2.38 -12.03
N VAL A 223 8.47 2.08 -11.35
CA VAL A 223 8.97 0.72 -11.14
C VAL A 223 8.45 0.25 -9.79
N VAL A 224 7.73 -0.87 -9.77
CA VAL A 224 7.26 -1.48 -8.53
C VAL A 224 8.22 -2.60 -8.14
N VAL A 225 8.70 -2.59 -6.90
CA VAL A 225 9.46 -3.70 -6.32
C VAL A 225 8.49 -4.59 -5.53
N ILE A 226 8.35 -5.85 -5.94
CA ILE A 226 7.71 -6.92 -5.17
C ILE A 226 8.84 -7.79 -4.64
N GLY A 227 8.92 -7.97 -3.33
CA GLY A 227 10.02 -8.70 -2.72
C GLY A 227 9.83 -9.07 -1.26
N ASP A 228 10.83 -9.77 -0.75
CA ASP A 228 10.92 -10.23 0.62
C ASP A 228 11.65 -9.21 1.54
N SER A 229 12.17 -9.68 2.68
CA SER A 229 12.89 -8.89 3.68
C SER A 229 14.10 -8.15 3.12
N VAL A 230 14.75 -8.67 2.07
CA VAL A 230 15.88 -8.00 1.40
C VAL A 230 15.41 -6.69 0.74
N SER A 231 14.22 -6.71 0.15
CA SER A 231 13.63 -5.54 -0.50
C SER A 231 12.90 -4.63 0.46
N ASP A 232 12.22 -5.20 1.45
CA ASP A 232 11.53 -4.45 2.51
C ASP A 232 12.52 -3.57 3.29
N GLY A 233 13.74 -4.09 3.48
CA GLY A 233 14.86 -3.37 4.08
C GLY A 233 15.24 -3.90 5.46
N TRP A 234 15.00 -5.18 5.73
CA TRP A 234 15.44 -5.83 6.97
C TRP A 234 16.93 -5.62 7.20
N MET A 235 17.29 -5.08 8.37
CA MET A 235 18.68 -4.70 8.73
C MET A 235 19.32 -3.59 7.87
N ALA A 236 18.53 -2.74 7.21
CA ALA A 236 19.04 -1.50 6.64
C ALA A 236 19.32 -0.46 7.75
N TYR A 237 20.57 -0.35 8.18
CA TYR A 237 21.00 0.60 9.22
C TYR A 237 21.33 1.98 8.66
N GLY A 238 21.08 3.03 9.44
CA GLY A 238 21.48 4.42 9.13
C GLY A 238 20.30 5.40 9.02
N PRO A 239 20.52 6.61 8.50
CA PRO A 239 19.43 7.57 8.22
C PRO A 239 18.52 7.05 7.10
N PRO A 240 17.30 7.59 6.89
CA PRO A 240 16.45 7.18 5.78
C PRO A 240 17.16 7.16 4.42
N GLY A 241 16.83 6.18 3.56
CA GLY A 241 17.40 6.06 2.22
C GLY A 241 18.47 4.99 2.03
N GLN A 242 18.65 4.07 2.99
CA GLN A 242 19.68 3.01 2.91
C GLN A 242 19.18 1.70 2.28
N ARG A 243 17.88 1.54 2.06
CA ARG A 243 17.37 0.35 1.37
C ARG A 243 17.84 0.37 -0.06
N TRP A 244 18.12 -0.80 -0.65
CA TRP A 244 18.58 -0.85 -2.04
C TRP A 244 17.55 -0.22 -3.01
N THR A 245 16.25 -0.26 -2.67
CA THR A 245 15.18 0.43 -3.40
C THR A 245 15.32 1.95 -3.38
N ASP A 246 15.77 2.51 -2.26
CA ASP A 246 16.00 3.96 -2.11
C ASP A 246 17.27 4.40 -2.85
N VAL A 247 18.32 3.56 -2.83
CA VAL A 247 19.54 3.75 -3.63
C VAL A 247 19.21 3.67 -5.13
N LEU A 248 18.36 2.74 -5.55
CA LEU A 248 17.86 2.66 -6.92
C LEU A 248 17.08 3.93 -7.29
N ALA A 249 16.19 4.41 -6.42
CA ALA A 249 15.47 5.67 -6.64
C ALA A 249 16.45 6.83 -6.85
N THR A 250 17.46 6.96 -5.99
CA THR A 250 18.50 8.00 -6.12
C THR A 250 19.21 7.91 -7.48
N ARG A 251 19.59 6.71 -7.91
CA ARG A 251 20.22 6.48 -9.23
C ARG A 251 19.29 6.82 -10.40
N LEU A 252 18.00 6.50 -10.31
CA LEU A 252 17.06 6.84 -11.38
C LEU A 252 16.77 8.34 -11.45
N ASN A 253 16.82 9.06 -10.34
CA ASN A 253 16.65 10.52 -10.34
C ASN A 253 17.88 11.29 -10.86
N SER A 254 19.07 10.69 -10.88
CA SER A 254 20.24 11.29 -11.52
C SER A 254 20.19 11.22 -13.06
N LEU A 255 19.25 10.45 -13.62
CA LEU A 255 19.00 10.44 -15.06
C LEU A 255 18.34 11.76 -15.52
N PRO A 256 18.45 12.12 -16.82
CA PRO A 256 17.69 13.22 -17.41
C PRO A 256 16.19 13.03 -17.18
N ALA A 257 15.43 14.13 -16.99
CA ALA A 257 14.01 14.09 -16.62
C ALA A 257 13.16 13.07 -17.42
N GLY A 258 13.31 13.05 -18.76
CA GLY A 258 12.64 12.12 -19.66
C GLY A 258 13.15 10.66 -19.62
N LYS A 259 14.00 10.28 -18.67
CA LYS A 259 14.48 8.90 -18.45
C LYS A 259 14.25 8.42 -17.02
N ARG A 260 13.75 9.29 -16.13
CA ARG A 260 13.49 8.96 -14.73
C ARG A 260 12.27 8.05 -14.62
N LEU A 261 12.33 7.14 -13.64
CA LEU A 261 11.18 6.39 -13.16
C LEU A 261 11.15 6.52 -11.63
N SER A 262 9.94 6.61 -11.09
CA SER A 262 9.69 6.48 -9.66
C SER A 262 9.93 5.03 -9.22
N VAL A 263 10.31 4.80 -7.96
CA VAL A 263 10.52 3.46 -7.40
C VAL A 263 9.61 3.28 -6.20
N THR A 264 8.65 2.36 -6.29
CA THR A 264 7.81 2.00 -5.17
C THR A 264 8.22 0.67 -4.58
N ASN A 265 8.16 0.57 -3.25
CA ASN A 265 8.57 -0.62 -2.53
C ASN A 265 7.33 -1.29 -1.93
N ALA A 266 6.90 -2.37 -2.56
CA ALA A 266 5.81 -3.22 -2.10
C ALA A 266 6.35 -4.55 -1.56
N ALA A 267 7.55 -4.57 -1.01
CA ALA A 267 8.09 -5.75 -0.38
C ALA A 267 7.45 -6.00 1.00
N ILE A 268 7.41 -7.26 1.41
CA ILE A 268 6.95 -7.69 2.74
C ILE A 268 7.99 -8.68 3.26
N SER A 269 8.58 -8.40 4.42
CA SER A 269 9.46 -9.36 5.10
C SER A 269 8.78 -10.72 5.28
N GLY A 270 9.45 -11.80 4.87
CA GLY A 270 8.89 -13.15 4.93
C GLY A 270 7.89 -13.49 3.81
N ASN A 271 7.69 -12.64 2.80
CA ASN A 271 6.80 -12.98 1.69
C ASN A 271 7.35 -14.13 0.82
N THR A 272 6.45 -14.79 0.11
CA THR A 272 6.73 -15.98 -0.71
C THR A 272 6.20 -15.79 -2.13
N VAL A 273 6.77 -16.50 -3.10
CA VAL A 273 6.27 -16.56 -4.49
C VAL A 273 5.31 -17.73 -4.72
N SER A 274 5.26 -18.70 -3.81
CA SER A 274 4.33 -19.84 -3.85
C SER A 274 2.87 -19.44 -3.63
N ASN A 275 1.94 -20.32 -3.99
CA ASN A 275 0.51 -20.13 -3.66
C ASN A 275 0.21 -20.39 -2.18
N GLN A 276 1.15 -20.99 -1.46
CA GLN A 276 1.00 -21.31 -0.04
C GLN A 276 1.48 -20.12 0.79
N GLN A 277 0.69 -19.80 1.80
CA GLN A 277 1.10 -18.79 2.77
C GLN A 277 2.35 -19.27 3.52
N ASN A 278 3.22 -18.33 3.86
CA ASN A 278 4.46 -18.66 4.55
C ASN A 278 4.16 -19.48 5.84
N PRO A 279 4.62 -20.73 5.92
CA PRO A 279 4.33 -21.63 7.04
C PRO A 279 5.09 -21.28 8.33
N TYR A 280 6.05 -20.34 8.29
CA TYR A 280 6.69 -19.81 9.49
C TYR A 280 5.74 -19.02 10.40
N GLU A 281 4.51 -18.76 9.96
CA GLU A 281 3.56 -17.97 10.74
C GLU A 281 2.20 -18.68 10.87
N LYS A 282 1.77 -18.87 12.11
CA LYS A 282 0.48 -19.49 12.45
C LYS A 282 -0.71 -18.53 12.34
N ASP A 283 -0.46 -17.22 12.43
CA ASP A 283 -1.50 -16.20 12.67
C ASP A 283 -1.56 -15.07 11.60
N SER A 284 -0.84 -15.19 10.48
CA SER A 284 -1.00 -14.35 9.27
C SER A 284 -0.72 -12.84 9.39
N ALA A 285 0.05 -12.41 10.38
CA ALA A 285 0.24 -11.02 10.76
C ALA A 285 1.51 -10.36 10.17
N CYS A 286 2.56 -11.11 9.81
CA CYS A 286 3.85 -10.55 9.41
C CYS A 286 4.22 -10.79 7.94
N CYS A 287 3.95 -11.97 7.39
CA CYS A 287 4.45 -12.36 6.06
C CYS A 287 3.53 -11.97 4.88
N GLY A 288 2.32 -11.47 5.19
CA GLY A 288 1.32 -11.08 4.19
C GLY A 288 0.83 -12.22 3.29
N GLN A 289 -0.04 -11.89 2.34
CA GLN A 289 -0.43 -12.84 1.29
C GLN A 289 0.76 -13.07 0.33
N PRO A 290 0.96 -14.27 -0.22
CA PRO A 290 2.02 -14.50 -1.20
C PRO A 290 1.99 -13.56 -2.40
N ALA A 291 3.16 -13.29 -2.99
CA ALA A 291 3.36 -12.34 -4.08
C ALA A 291 2.41 -12.59 -5.27
N VAL A 292 2.16 -13.85 -5.61
CA VAL A 292 1.23 -14.26 -6.69
C VAL A 292 -0.22 -13.82 -6.42
N ILE A 293 -0.66 -13.81 -5.16
CA ILE A 293 -2.02 -13.40 -4.78
C ILE A 293 -2.16 -11.88 -4.84
N ARG A 294 -1.11 -11.14 -4.43
CA ARG A 294 -1.14 -9.68 -4.33
C ARG A 294 -0.60 -8.95 -5.55
N LEU A 295 -0.07 -9.64 -6.57
CA LEU A 295 0.59 -9.04 -7.73
C LEU A 295 -0.26 -7.95 -8.40
N TRP A 296 -1.56 -8.20 -8.56
CA TRP A 296 -2.42 -7.19 -9.16
C TRP A 296 -2.59 -5.96 -8.26
N ARG A 297 -2.90 -6.17 -6.98
CA ARG A 297 -3.11 -5.10 -5.99
C ARG A 297 -1.85 -4.25 -5.81
N ASP A 298 -0.71 -4.91 -5.59
CA ASP A 298 0.51 -4.27 -5.14
C ASP A 298 1.44 -3.87 -6.30
N ALA A 299 1.23 -4.35 -7.53
CA ALA A 299 2.06 -3.96 -8.67
C ALA A 299 1.28 -3.52 -9.91
N LEU A 300 0.40 -4.36 -10.45
CA LEU A 300 -0.22 -4.08 -11.75
C LEU A 300 -1.25 -2.95 -11.69
N SER A 301 -1.88 -2.72 -10.54
CA SER A 301 -2.84 -1.64 -10.32
C SER A 301 -2.18 -0.31 -9.93
N ILE A 302 -0.85 -0.27 -9.77
CA ILE A 302 -0.14 0.90 -9.29
C ILE A 302 -0.07 1.98 -10.39
N PRO A 303 -0.51 3.22 -10.10
CA PRO A 303 -0.53 4.30 -11.08
C PRO A 303 0.83 4.52 -11.73
N GLY A 304 0.83 4.54 -13.07
CA GLY A 304 2.04 4.78 -13.85
C GLY A 304 3.00 3.60 -13.96
N VAL A 305 2.65 2.38 -13.52
CA VAL A 305 3.55 1.21 -13.61
C VAL A 305 4.07 0.99 -15.04
N ARG A 306 5.40 0.82 -15.15
CA ARG A 306 6.13 0.54 -16.40
C ARG A 306 7.00 -0.70 -16.31
N ALA A 307 7.44 -1.05 -15.11
CA ALA A 307 8.25 -2.21 -14.84
C ALA A 307 7.96 -2.75 -13.44
N ILE A 308 8.21 -4.03 -13.25
CA ILE A 308 8.16 -4.72 -11.97
C ILE A 308 9.53 -5.35 -11.75
N ILE A 309 10.13 -5.14 -10.58
CA ILE A 309 11.27 -5.90 -10.11
C ILE A 309 10.73 -6.92 -9.12
N LEU A 310 10.92 -8.20 -9.42
CA LEU A 310 10.58 -9.30 -8.52
C LEU A 310 11.87 -9.81 -7.88
N LEU A 311 11.98 -9.67 -6.56
CA LEU A 311 13.06 -10.25 -5.75
C LEU A 311 12.44 -11.02 -4.58
N GLU A 312 12.01 -12.24 -4.89
CA GLU A 312 11.30 -13.16 -4.00
C GLU A 312 11.89 -14.57 -4.10
N GLY A 313 11.47 -15.46 -3.21
CA GLY A 313 11.77 -16.89 -3.29
C GLY A 313 12.73 -17.39 -2.21
N THR A 314 13.41 -16.50 -1.49
CA THR A 314 14.31 -16.91 -0.39
C THR A 314 13.55 -17.61 0.73
N ASN A 315 12.33 -17.15 1.03
CA ASN A 315 11.46 -17.78 2.04
C ASN A 315 10.82 -19.08 1.56
N ASP A 316 10.61 -19.25 0.26
CA ASP A 316 10.12 -20.50 -0.33
C ASP A 316 11.17 -21.62 -0.22
N ILE A 317 12.46 -21.30 -0.37
CA ILE A 317 13.57 -22.27 -0.33
C ILE A 317 14.13 -22.41 1.09
N GLY A 318 14.24 -21.31 1.82
CA GLY A 318 14.87 -21.23 3.14
C GLY A 318 14.11 -21.97 4.24
N GLY A 319 12.89 -22.44 3.94
CA GLY A 319 11.93 -23.20 4.76
C GLY A 319 12.48 -24.27 5.70
N GLY A 320 13.60 -24.89 5.33
CA GLY A 320 14.03 -26.16 5.91
C GLY A 320 12.89 -27.20 5.85
N PRO A 321 12.60 -27.95 6.93
CA PRO A 321 11.49 -28.89 6.98
C PRO A 321 10.09 -28.23 6.94
N PHE A 322 10.03 -26.90 7.02
CA PHE A 322 8.82 -26.12 6.90
C PHE A 322 8.67 -25.48 5.51
N ALA A 323 9.52 -25.78 4.52
CA ALA A 323 9.30 -25.26 3.16
C ALA A 323 7.93 -25.74 2.62
N PRO A 324 7.10 -24.85 2.05
CA PRO A 324 5.94 -25.31 1.30
C PRO A 324 6.41 -26.15 0.10
N PRO A 325 5.73 -27.24 -0.27
CA PRO A 325 6.04 -27.98 -1.50
C PRO A 325 5.80 -27.13 -2.76
#